data_AF-A0A3S4JTV4-F1
#
_entry.id   AF-A0A3S4JTV4-F1
#
_cell.length_a   1.000
_cell.length_b   1.000
_cell.length_c   1.000
_cell.angle_alpha   90.00
_cell.angle_beta   90.00
_cell.angle_gamma   90.00
#
_symmetry.space_group_name_H-M   'P 1'
#
loop_
_entity.id
_entity.type
_entity.pdbx_description
1 polymer ?
#
loop_
_entity_poly.entity_id
_entity_poly.type
_entity_poly.pdbx_seq_one_letter_code
_entity_poly.pdbx_strand_id
1 'polypeptide(L)'
;MEQVVNYWPLIGIAVIVVGFLLRFNPVLVVIVAGLATGLAAMMPLTEILERMGEGFLNTRNLSLILLLPLAVIGTLERHGLKERAQAWIARIKSATAGRLLIVYLFVREITAAMG
;
A
#
# COMPACT_ATOMS: atom_id res chain seq x y z
N MET A 1 -10.45 -10.54 -39.10
CA MET A 1 -9.08 -10.01 -38.95
C MET A 1 -8.65 -10.35 -37.54
N GLU A 2 -7.76 -11.33 -37.40
CA GLU A 2 -7.27 -11.77 -36.09
C GLU A 2 -6.59 -10.60 -35.38
N GLN A 3 -7.03 -10.30 -34.16
CA GLN A 3 -6.32 -9.38 -33.28
C GLN A 3 -5.00 -10.06 -32.91
N VAL A 4 -3.92 -9.68 -33.60
CA VAL A 4 -2.57 -10.14 -33.26
C VAL A 4 -2.28 -9.62 -31.85
N VAL A 5 -2.30 -10.52 -30.86
CA VAL A 5 -2.03 -10.18 -29.47
C VAL A 5 -0.58 -9.73 -29.37
N ASN A 6 -0.37 -8.44 -29.10
CA ASN A 6 0.97 -7.89 -28.92
C ASN A 6 1.49 -8.26 -27.53
N TYR A 7 2.46 -9.18 -27.47
CA TYR A 7 3.09 -9.64 -26.22
C TYR A 7 4.29 -8.80 -25.76
N TRP A 8 4.74 -7.82 -26.55
CA TRP A 8 5.85 -6.94 -26.19
C TRP A 8 5.69 -6.21 -24.83
N PRO A 9 4.48 -5.78 -24.42
CA PRO A 9 4.27 -5.17 -23.11
C PRO A 9 4.68 -6.07 -21.92
N LEU A 10 4.74 -7.40 -22.08
CA LEU A 10 5.16 -8.31 -21.01
C LEU A 10 6.64 -8.15 -20.62
N ILE A 11 7.46 -7.45 -21.42
CA ILE A 11 8.84 -7.11 -21.06
C ILE A 11 8.89 -6.37 -19.71
N GLY A 12 7.88 -5.57 -19.38
CA GLY A 12 7.78 -4.91 -18.08
C GLY A 12 7.78 -5.87 -16.89
N ILE A 13 7.14 -7.04 -17.02
CA ILE A 13 7.11 -8.07 -15.97
C ILE A 13 8.52 -8.62 -15.73
N ALA A 14 9.28 -8.89 -16.81
CA ALA A 14 10.66 -9.33 -16.70
C ALA A 14 11.53 -8.28 -15.98
N VAL A 15 11.33 -6.99 -16.26
CA VAL A 15 12.01 -5.88 -15.57
C VAL A 15 11.68 -5.87 -14.07
N ILE A 16 10.40 -6.08 -13.69
CA ILE A 16 9.99 -6.17 -12.29
C ILE A 16 10.69 -7.34 -11.58
N VAL A 17 10.67 -8.53 -12.20
CA VAL A 17 11.26 -9.74 -11.64
C VAL A 17 12.77 -9.55 -11.41
N VAL A 18 13.49 -9.04 -12.40
CA VAL A 18 14.93 -8.75 -12.29
C VAL A 18 15.18 -7.68 -11.22
N GLY A 19 14.39 -6.60 -11.19
CA GLY A 19 14.54 -5.52 -10.23
C GLY A 19 14.38 -5.98 -8.78
N PHE A 20 13.40 -6.83 -8.50
CA PHE A 20 13.19 -7.40 -7.17
C PHE A 20 14.21 -8.48 -6.80
N LEU A 21 14.66 -9.31 -7.76
CA LEU A 21 15.76 -10.26 -7.54
C LEU A 21 17.04 -9.54 -7.11
N LEU A 22 17.33 -8.40 -7.71
CA LEU A 22 18.47 -7.54 -7.36
C LEU A 22 18.24 -6.68 -6.12
N ARG A 23 17.07 -6.80 -5.46
CA ARG A 23 16.68 -6.04 -4.25
C ARG A 23 16.77 -4.52 -4.42
N PHE A 24 16.54 -4.01 -5.62
CA PHE A 24 16.47 -2.57 -5.84
C PHE A 24 15.25 -1.96 -5.15
N ASN A 25 15.30 -0.63 -4.97
CA ASN A 25 14.19 0.11 -4.38
C ASN A 25 12.91 -0.16 -5.19
N PRO A 26 11.83 -0.68 -4.57
CA PRO A 26 10.58 -1.02 -5.25
C PRO A 26 10.02 0.12 -6.11
N VAL A 27 10.13 1.37 -5.65
CA VAL A 27 9.62 2.54 -6.38
C VAL A 27 10.35 2.71 -7.71
N LEU A 28 11.68 2.58 -7.71
CA LEU A 28 12.49 2.69 -8.94
C LEU A 28 12.17 1.56 -9.91
N VAL A 29 12.05 0.33 -9.39
CA VAL A 29 11.72 -0.85 -10.20
C VAL A 29 10.39 -0.67 -10.92
N VAL A 30 9.35 -0.19 -10.21
CA VAL A 30 8.02 0.04 -10.79
C VAL A 30 8.04 1.15 -11.84
N ILE A 31 8.78 2.24 -11.62
CA ILE A 31 8.90 3.32 -12.61
C ILE A 31 9.55 2.81 -13.90
N VAL A 32 10.68 2.10 -13.79
CA VAL A 32 11.40 1.58 -14.96
C VAL A 32 10.57 0.53 -15.70
N ALA A 33 9.87 -0.35 -14.97
CA ALA A 33 8.98 -1.34 -15.56
C ALA A 33 7.79 -0.69 -16.29
N GLY A 34 7.18 0.34 -15.71
CA GLY A 34 6.10 1.10 -16.33
C GLY A 34 6.55 1.78 -17.63
N LEU A 35 7.74 2.40 -17.62
CA LEU A 35 8.34 2.97 -18.81
C LEU A 35 8.64 1.91 -19.87
N ALA A 36 9.27 0.80 -19.49
CA ALA A 36 9.55 -0.31 -20.41
C ALA A 36 8.27 -0.89 -21.05
N THR A 37 7.20 -1.02 -20.26
CA THR A 37 5.89 -1.51 -20.72
C THR A 37 5.25 -0.53 -21.70
N GLY A 38 5.22 0.76 -21.36
CA GLY A 38 4.61 1.79 -22.20
C GLY A 38 5.35 1.98 -23.53
N LEU A 39 6.69 1.93 -23.50
CA LEU A 39 7.52 1.96 -24.71
C LEU A 39 7.29 0.72 -25.57
N ALA A 40 7.21 -0.47 -24.97
CA ALA A 40 6.94 -1.72 -25.68
C ALA A 40 5.51 -1.78 -26.25
N ALA A 41 4.57 -1.03 -25.69
CA ALA A 41 3.22 -0.85 -26.18
C ALA A 41 3.08 0.25 -27.26
N MET A 42 4.19 0.89 -27.68
CA MET A 42 4.19 2.02 -28.63
C MET A 42 3.32 3.20 -28.16
N MET A 43 3.20 3.40 -26.84
CA MET A 43 2.45 4.50 -26.27
C MET A 43 3.28 5.79 -26.31
N PRO A 44 2.68 6.95 -26.62
CA PRO A 44 3.38 8.23 -26.52
C PRO A 44 3.74 8.51 -25.05
N LEU A 45 4.88 9.18 -24.83
CA LEU A 45 5.40 9.45 -23.48
C LEU A 45 4.40 10.21 -22.59
N THR A 46 3.61 11.09 -23.20
CA THR A 46 2.54 11.83 -22.51
C THR A 46 1.48 10.89 -21.93
N GLU A 47 1.05 9.89 -22.70
CA GLU A 47 0.06 8.92 -22.23
C GLU A 47 0.63 8.02 -21.13
N ILE A 48 1.91 7.62 -21.23
CA ILE A 48 2.57 6.84 -20.16
C ILE A 48 2.56 7.63 -18.85
N LEU A 49 2.95 8.91 -18.89
CA LEU A 49 2.96 9.78 -17.72
C LEU A 49 1.56 10.03 -17.16
N GLU A 50 0.57 10.19 -18.04
CA GLU A 50 -0.84 10.36 -17.67
C GLU A 50 -1.38 9.12 -16.95
N ARG A 51 -1.16 7.91 -17.51
CA ARG A 51 -1.58 6.64 -16.88
C ARG A 51 -0.90 6.38 -15.55
N MET A 52 0.40 6.69 -15.44
CA MET A 52 1.11 6.63 -14.16
C MET A 52 0.48 7.59 -13.16
N GLY A 53 0.22 8.84 -13.57
CA GLY A 53 -0.43 9.86 -12.75
C GLY A 53 -1.83 9.46 -12.28
N GLU A 54 -2.68 8.94 -13.17
CA GLU A 54 -4.00 8.39 -12.84
C GLU A 54 -3.90 7.27 -11.81
N GLY A 55 -2.95 6.35 -11.97
CA GLY A 55 -2.69 5.29 -10.99
C GLY A 55 -2.37 5.85 -9.60
N PHE A 56 -1.50 6.86 -9.52
CA PHE A 56 -1.20 7.54 -8.26
C PHE A 56 -2.42 8.27 -7.67
N LEU A 57 -3.20 8.96 -8.51
CA LEU A 57 -4.39 9.70 -8.07
C LEU A 57 -5.53 8.77 -7.61
N ASN A 58 -5.74 7.64 -8.29
CA ASN A 58 -6.72 6.63 -7.87
C ASN A 58 -6.32 5.99 -6.53
N THR A 59 -5.02 5.85 -6.30
CA THR A 59 -4.49 5.35 -5.02
C THR A 59 -4.39 6.45 -3.95
N ARG A 60 -4.74 7.71 -4.28
CA ARG A 60 -4.67 8.84 -3.34
C ARG A 60 -5.54 8.66 -2.11
N ASN A 61 -6.69 7.97 -2.23
CA ASN A 61 -7.52 7.64 -1.07
C ASN A 61 -6.72 6.81 -0.04
N LEU A 62 -5.92 5.83 -0.48
CA LEU A 62 -5.03 5.07 0.40
C LEU A 62 -3.95 5.96 1.02
N SER A 63 -3.32 6.84 0.23
CA SER A 63 -2.32 7.78 0.75
C SER A 63 -2.90 8.77 1.77
N LEU A 64 -4.13 9.27 1.57
CA LEU A 64 -4.81 10.15 2.52
C LEU A 64 -5.24 9.38 3.79
N ILE A 65 -5.72 8.15 3.63
CA ILE A 65 -6.00 7.22 4.75
C ILE A 65 -4.74 6.90 5.54
N LEU A 66 -3.54 6.99 4.98
CA LEU A 66 -2.30 6.77 5.73
C LEU A 66 -1.72 8.06 6.30
N LEU A 67 -1.68 9.14 5.51
CA LEU A 67 -1.07 10.41 5.90
C LEU A 67 -1.89 11.15 6.97
N LEU A 68 -3.22 11.16 6.87
CA LEU A 68 -4.05 11.85 7.86
C LEU A 68 -3.97 11.17 9.24
N PRO A 69 -4.15 9.84 9.36
CA PRO A 69 -3.94 9.16 10.63
C PRO A 69 -2.51 9.27 11.12
N LEU A 70 -1.49 9.30 10.26
CA LEU A 70 -0.12 9.50 10.73
C LEU A 70 0.04 10.85 11.44
N ALA A 71 -0.55 11.93 10.92
CA ALA A 71 -0.55 13.24 11.57
C ALA A 71 -1.33 13.22 12.89
N VAL A 72 -2.51 12.60 12.90
CA VAL A 72 -3.34 12.45 14.11
C VAL A 72 -2.66 11.59 15.18
N ILE A 73 -2.08 10.46 14.79
CA ILE A 73 -1.33 9.57 15.68
C ILE A 73 -0.11 10.30 16.22
N GLY A 74 0.67 10.97 15.36
CA GLY A 74 1.86 11.72 15.79
C GLY A 74 1.53 12.84 16.79
N THR A 75 0.42 13.56 16.58
CA THR A 75 -0.03 14.57 17.55
C THR A 75 -0.51 13.94 18.85
N LEU A 76 -1.29 12.86 18.81
CA LEU A 76 -1.78 12.18 20.01
C LEU A 76 -0.65 11.52 20.82
N GLU A 77 0.31 10.88 20.15
CA GLU A 77 1.48 10.26 20.77
C GLU A 77 2.35 11.32 21.46
N ARG A 78 2.55 12.50 20.84
CA ARG A 78 3.23 13.63 21.49
C ARG A 78 2.51 14.14 22.76
N HIS A 79 1.19 13.99 22.85
CA HIS A 79 0.41 14.34 24.05
C HIS A 79 0.29 13.19 25.08
N GLY A 80 1.06 12.12 24.88
CA GLY A 80 1.19 11.03 25.83
C GLY A 80 0.06 10.00 25.77
N LEU A 81 -0.58 9.85 24.59
CA LEU A 81 -1.66 8.86 24.39
C LEU A 81 -1.17 7.45 24.73
N LYS A 82 0.07 7.12 24.35
CA LYS A 82 0.65 5.80 24.55
C LYS A 82 0.85 5.48 26.03
N GLU A 83 1.36 6.43 26.80
CA GLU A 83 1.60 6.33 28.24
C GLU A 83 0.29 6.18 29.00
N ARG A 84 -0.74 6.94 28.60
CA ARG A 84 -2.09 6.81 29.17
C ARG A 84 -2.75 5.47 28.82
N ALA A 85 -2.62 5.01 27.58
CA ALA A 85 -3.12 3.70 27.18
C ALA A 85 -2.44 2.58 27.96
N GLN A 86 -1.11 2.63 28.12
CA GLN A 86 -0.36 1.64 28.91
C GLN A 86 -0.76 1.64 30.39
N ALA A 87 -0.89 2.82 31.01
CA ALA A 87 -1.34 2.93 32.40
C ALA A 87 -2.76 2.39 32.60
N TRP A 88 -3.64 2.57 31.60
CA TRP A 88 -5.00 2.04 31.62
C TRP A 88 -5.03 0.52 31.44
N ILE A 89 -4.28 -0.02 30.47
CA ILE A 89 -4.16 -1.47 30.25
C ILE A 89 -3.55 -2.16 31.47
N ALA A 90 -2.56 -1.55 32.13
CA ALA A 90 -1.93 -2.09 33.34
C ALA A 90 -2.89 -2.25 34.53
N ARG A 91 -4.01 -1.50 34.56
CA ARG A 91 -5.06 -1.67 35.58
C ARG A 91 -5.89 -2.94 35.37
N ILE A 92 -5.86 -3.53 34.17
CA ILE A 92 -6.61 -4.74 33.83
C ILE A 92 -5.76 -5.96 34.18
N LYS A 93 -5.88 -6.46 35.42
CA LYS A 93 -5.12 -7.63 35.92
C LYS A 93 -5.26 -8.91 35.09
N SER A 94 -6.30 -9.03 34.27
CA SER A 94 -6.61 -10.22 33.45
C SER A 94 -6.19 -10.08 31.98
N ALA A 95 -5.62 -8.94 31.59
CA ALA A 95 -5.22 -8.66 30.22
C ALA A 95 -3.92 -9.40 29.89
N THR A 96 -4.05 -10.58 29.30
CA THR A 96 -2.95 -11.24 28.59
C THR A 96 -2.97 -10.82 27.12
N ALA A 97 -1.81 -10.82 26.45
CA ALA A 97 -1.72 -10.50 25.03
C ALA A 97 -2.70 -11.33 24.18
N GLY A 98 -2.87 -12.61 24.51
CA GLY A 98 -3.82 -13.50 23.84
C GLY A 98 -5.28 -13.08 24.00
N ARG A 99 -5.72 -12.71 25.21
CA ARG A 99 -7.11 -12.25 25.42
C ARG A 99 -7.39 -10.93 24.71
N LEU A 100 -6.43 -10.00 24.69
CA LEU A 100 -6.57 -8.74 23.98
C LEU A 100 -6.68 -8.97 22.46
N LEU A 101 -5.87 -9.88 21.91
CA LEU A 101 -5.94 -10.27 20.50
C LEU A 101 -7.27 -10.93 20.14
N ILE A 102 -7.83 -11.78 21.01
CA ILE A 102 -9.13 -12.41 20.77
C ILE A 102 -10.22 -11.34 20.65
N VAL A 103 -10.28 -10.38 21.59
CA VAL A 103 -11.28 -9.29 21.53
C VAL A 103 -11.07 -8.43 20.28
N TYR A 104 -9.82 -8.06 19.97
CA TYR A 104 -9.51 -7.28 18.79
C TYR A 104 -9.93 -8.00 17.50
N LEU A 105 -9.56 -9.27 17.33
CA LEU A 105 -9.94 -10.07 16.16
C LEU A 105 -11.44 -10.24 16.08
N PHE A 106 -12.13 -10.50 17.20
CA PHE A 106 -13.59 -10.61 17.21
C PHE A 106 -14.27 -9.33 16.70
N VAL A 107 -13.87 -8.17 17.21
CA VAL A 107 -14.39 -6.88 16.72
C VAL A 107 -14.02 -6.67 15.25
N ARG A 108 -12.77 -6.96 14.87
CA ARG A 108 -12.29 -6.80 13.48
C ARG A 108 -13.09 -7.65 12.50
N GLU A 109 -13.29 -8.92 12.81
CA GLU A 109 -14.03 -9.86 11.97
C GLU A 109 -15.51 -9.47 11.86
N ILE A 110 -16.13 -8.98 12.94
CA ILE A 110 -17.51 -8.45 12.89
C ILE A 110 -17.59 -7.21 11.99
N THR A 111 -16.68 -6.25 12.15
CA THR A 111 -16.67 -5.05 11.31
C THR A 111 -16.43 -5.41 9.84
N ALA A 112 -15.51 -6.33 9.56
CA ALA A 112 -15.25 -6.81 8.20
C ALA A 112 -16.46 -7.56 7.60
N ALA A 113 -17.21 -8.30 8.42
CA ALA A 113 -18.43 -8.97 8.00
C ALA A 113 -19.59 -7.98 7.72
N MET A 114 -19.58 -6.80 8.36
CA MET A 114 -20.60 -5.77 8.17
C MET A 114 -20.33 -4.84 6.96
N GLY A 115 -19.09 -4.82 6.44
CA GLY A 115 -18.69 -4.02 5.28
C GLY A 115 -17.88 -2.79 5.65
#